data_AF-A0A660W1I7-F1
#
_entry.id   AF-A0A660W1I7-F1
#
_cell.length_a   1.000
_cell.length_b   1.000
_cell.length_c   1.000
_cell.angle_alpha   90.00
_cell.angle_beta   90.00
_cell.angle_gamma   90.00
#
_symmetry.space_group_name_H-M   'P 1'
#
loop_
_entity.id
_entity.type
_entity.pdbx_description
1 polymer ?
#
loop_
_entity_poly.entity_id
_entity_poly.type
_entity_poly.pdbx_seq_one_letter_code
_entity_poly.pdbx_strand_id
1 'polypeptide(L)'
;MSEQKFIEVSNLFFIDRDYKAGLSKVGLTSIEAVFSFNAGKNLIKNNIARFRTRMQFEISSPPVTLFLKRYDRPSILSQLKNWLNHHSRRSYGFFDFELANKLAALGINTPKTICYGEQRGRFFEKRSFIITEKIPNAESLEQKLPNCFEAPATAENLKLRRNFIAQLAA
;
A
#
# COMPACT_ATOMS: atom_id res chain seq x y z
N MET A 1 8.13 4.28 18.20
CA MET A 1 6.97 4.21 17.28
C MET A 1 5.72 4.30 18.14
N SER A 2 4.73 5.12 17.76
CA SER A 2 3.45 5.11 18.51
C SER A 2 2.76 3.77 18.30
N GLU A 3 2.20 3.22 19.36
CA GLU A 3 1.40 1.99 19.31
C GLU A 3 0.15 2.25 18.45
N GLN A 4 -0.01 1.50 17.35
CA GLN A 4 -1.20 1.62 16.50
C GLN A 4 -2.44 1.12 17.26
N LYS A 5 -3.42 1.99 17.45
CA LYS A 5 -4.67 1.67 18.16
C LYS A 5 -5.82 1.65 17.17
N PHE A 6 -5.92 0.55 16.42
CA PHE A 6 -7.03 0.36 15.48
C PHE A 6 -8.36 0.23 16.23
N ILE A 7 -9.35 0.99 15.77
CA ILE A 7 -10.75 0.89 16.18
C ILE A 7 -11.58 0.44 14.99
N GLU A 8 -12.50 -0.49 15.23
CA GLU A 8 -13.49 -0.88 14.22
C GLU A 8 -14.59 0.18 14.18
N VAL A 9 -14.78 0.82 13.02
CA VAL A 9 -15.81 1.86 12.83
C VAL A 9 -17.04 1.34 12.10
N SER A 10 -16.88 0.26 11.35
CA SER A 10 -17.95 -0.55 10.75
C SER A 10 -17.40 -1.96 10.51
N ASN A 11 -18.28 -2.93 10.24
CA ASN A 11 -17.89 -4.34 10.07
C ASN A 11 -16.70 -4.50 9.11
N LEU A 12 -15.58 -5.02 9.62
CA LEU A 12 -14.32 -5.23 8.89
C LEU A 12 -13.71 -3.94 8.31
N PHE A 13 -13.94 -2.79 8.96
CA PHE A 13 -13.33 -1.49 8.65
C PHE A 13 -12.63 -0.96 9.90
N PHE A 14 -11.31 -0.85 9.84
CA PHE A 14 -10.47 -0.46 10.97
C PHE A 14 -9.72 0.85 10.68
N ILE A 15 -9.69 1.75 11.66
CA ILE A 15 -8.99 3.04 11.59
C ILE A 15 -8.07 3.18 12.80
N ASP A 16 -6.83 3.61 12.60
CA ASP A 16 -5.96 4.10 13.68
C ASP A 16 -6.62 5.33 14.31
N ARG A 17 -6.89 5.25 15.62
CA ARG A 17 -7.64 6.26 16.39
C ARG A 17 -7.20 7.69 16.11
N ASP A 18 -5.89 7.93 15.96
CA ASP A 18 -5.33 9.27 15.76
C ASP A 18 -5.75 9.89 14.42
N TYR A 19 -6.12 9.06 13.45
CA TYR A 19 -6.47 9.44 12.08
C TYR A 19 -7.97 9.52 11.83
N LYS A 20 -8.81 9.10 12.80
CA LYS A 20 -10.27 9.07 12.65
C LYS A 20 -10.82 10.44 12.24
N ALA A 21 -10.40 11.51 12.92
CA ALA A 21 -10.90 12.85 12.65
C ALA A 21 -10.55 13.33 11.23
N GLY A 22 -9.31 13.11 10.80
CA GLY A 22 -8.86 13.48 9.45
C GLY A 22 -9.58 12.70 8.36
N LEU A 23 -9.73 11.37 8.53
CA LEU A 23 -10.46 10.52 7.58
C LEU A 23 -11.95 10.86 7.52
N SER A 24 -12.58 11.18 8.65
CA SER A 24 -13.98 11.63 8.68
C SER A 24 -14.18 12.94 7.93
N LYS A 25 -13.26 13.91 8.04
CA LYS A 25 -13.35 15.19 7.32
C LYS A 25 -13.31 15.03 5.79
N VAL A 26 -12.60 14.02 5.28
CA VAL A 26 -12.55 13.71 3.84
C VAL A 26 -13.62 12.68 3.42
N GLY A 27 -14.55 12.35 4.30
CA GLY A 27 -15.66 11.43 4.03
C GLY A 27 -15.28 9.95 3.99
N LEU A 28 -14.07 9.56 4.40
CA LEU A 28 -13.59 8.18 4.36
C LEU A 28 -14.02 7.39 5.62
N THR A 29 -15.33 7.25 5.82
CA THR A 29 -15.92 6.63 7.02
C THR A 29 -16.57 5.26 6.79
N SER A 30 -16.68 4.81 5.53
CA SER A 30 -17.28 3.53 5.15
C SER A 30 -16.57 2.91 3.95
N ILE A 31 -16.72 1.59 3.76
CA ILE A 31 -16.10 0.90 2.62
C ILE A 31 -16.62 1.51 1.32
N GLU A 32 -17.91 1.79 1.21
CA GLU A 32 -18.52 2.47 0.07
C GLU A 32 -17.84 3.81 -0.22
N ALA A 33 -17.62 4.62 0.81
CA ALA A 33 -16.97 5.92 0.63
C ALA A 33 -15.52 5.78 0.14
N VAL A 34 -14.75 4.81 0.68
CA VAL A 34 -13.37 4.55 0.22
C VAL A 34 -13.32 4.15 -1.26
N PHE A 35 -14.27 3.33 -1.71
CA PHE A 35 -14.31 2.88 -3.11
C PHE A 35 -14.86 3.95 -4.07
N SER A 36 -15.70 4.85 -3.59
CA SER A 36 -16.20 6.01 -4.35
C SER A 36 -15.26 7.23 -4.30
N PHE A 37 -14.25 7.22 -3.43
CA PHE A 37 -13.33 8.34 -3.26
C PHE A 37 -12.44 8.55 -4.48
N ASN A 38 -12.53 9.73 -5.08
CA ASN A 38 -11.78 10.12 -6.29
C ASN A 38 -11.12 11.51 -6.19
N ALA A 39 -11.11 12.13 -5.01
CA ALA A 39 -10.54 13.47 -4.82
C ALA A 39 -9.00 13.50 -4.72
N GLY A 40 -8.33 12.33 -4.76
CA GLY A 40 -6.87 12.24 -4.71
C GLY A 40 -6.20 12.10 -6.09
N LYS A 41 -4.87 12.25 -6.09
CA LYS A 41 -4.02 12.05 -7.27
C LYS A 41 -3.87 10.56 -7.57
N ASN A 42 -4.31 10.12 -8.75
CA ASN A 42 -4.16 8.73 -9.19
C ASN A 42 -2.69 8.42 -9.54
N LEU A 43 -2.16 7.30 -9.04
CA LEU A 43 -0.78 6.85 -9.26
C LEU A 43 -0.79 5.67 -10.22
N ILE A 44 -0.96 6.00 -11.50
CA ILE A 44 -1.02 5.01 -12.58
C ILE A 44 0.38 4.43 -12.82
N LYS A 45 0.50 3.09 -12.79
CA LYS A 45 1.65 2.37 -13.37
C LYS A 45 1.11 1.37 -14.40
N ASN A 46 1.77 1.28 -15.55
CA ASN A 46 1.32 0.45 -16.69
C ASN A 46 1.30 -1.07 -16.41
N ASN A 47 1.93 -1.52 -15.32
CA ASN A 47 2.06 -2.93 -14.95
C ASN A 47 1.24 -3.31 -13.70
N ILE A 48 0.15 -2.61 -13.42
CA ILE A 48 -0.73 -2.94 -12.28
C ILE A 48 -1.94 -3.72 -12.78
N ALA A 49 -2.30 -4.77 -12.04
CA ALA A 49 -3.51 -5.55 -12.33
C ALA A 49 -4.76 -4.65 -12.33
N ARG A 50 -5.69 -4.90 -13.27
CA ARG A 50 -6.89 -4.06 -13.46
C ARG A 50 -7.77 -3.90 -12.21
N PHE A 51 -7.76 -4.88 -11.31
CA PHE A 51 -8.50 -4.85 -10.05
C PHE A 51 -7.82 -4.01 -8.97
N ARG A 52 -6.61 -3.47 -9.21
CA ARG A 52 -5.83 -2.72 -8.22
C ARG A 52 -5.68 -1.27 -8.65
N THR A 53 -6.01 -0.34 -7.76
CA THR A 53 -5.76 1.09 -7.96
C THR A 53 -4.97 1.67 -6.79
N ARG A 54 -4.19 2.74 -7.07
CA ARG A 54 -3.41 3.45 -6.05
C ARG A 54 -3.63 4.95 -6.19
N MET A 55 -3.89 5.61 -5.09
CA MET A 55 -4.16 7.04 -5.02
C MET A 55 -3.35 7.69 -3.91
N GLN A 56 -2.96 8.95 -4.10
CA GLN A 56 -2.36 9.81 -3.10
C GLN A 56 -3.33 10.93 -2.73
N PHE A 57 -3.48 11.23 -1.45
CA PHE A 57 -4.28 12.35 -0.97
C PHE A 57 -3.72 12.86 0.36
N GLU A 58 -4.27 13.96 0.87
CA GLU A 58 -3.84 14.58 2.12
C GLU A 58 -5.01 14.74 3.07
N ILE A 59 -4.72 14.69 4.36
CA ILE A 59 -5.65 15.02 5.43
C ILE A 59 -5.02 16.09 6.31
N SER A 60 -5.83 16.80 7.10
CA SER A 60 -5.39 17.92 7.94
C SER A 60 -5.30 17.59 9.44
N SER A 61 -5.64 16.37 9.85
CA SER A 61 -5.73 16.00 11.27
C SER A 61 -5.39 14.52 11.51
N PRO A 62 -4.12 14.21 11.80
CA PRO A 62 -2.95 15.08 11.68
C PRO A 62 -2.65 15.41 10.20
N PRO A 63 -1.90 16.51 9.92
CA PRO A 63 -1.52 16.84 8.55
C PRO A 63 -0.52 15.80 8.02
N VAL A 64 -0.95 15.00 7.04
CA VAL A 64 -0.10 13.96 6.44
C VAL A 64 -0.53 13.62 5.02
N THR A 65 0.44 13.23 4.19
CA THR A 65 0.19 12.60 2.88
C THR A 65 -0.07 11.11 3.05
N LEU A 66 -1.17 10.64 2.47
CA LEU A 66 -1.63 9.27 2.54
C LEU A 66 -1.63 8.62 1.16
N PHE A 67 -1.44 7.30 1.15
CA PHE A 67 -1.60 6.46 -0.02
C PHE A 67 -2.72 5.45 0.22
N LEU A 68 -3.75 5.51 -0.63
CA LEU A 68 -4.83 4.53 -0.68
C LEU A 68 -4.52 3.50 -1.76
N LYS A 69 -4.49 2.22 -1.39
CA LYS A 69 -4.53 1.09 -2.33
C LYS A 69 -5.90 0.43 -2.23
N ARG A 70 -6.55 0.23 -3.37
CA ARG A 70 -7.83 -0.49 -3.48
C ARG A 70 -7.67 -1.73 -4.31
N TYR A 71 -8.36 -2.79 -3.91
CA TYR A 71 -8.52 -4.03 -4.63
C TYR A 71 -10.03 -4.21 -4.86
N ASP A 72 -10.50 -4.03 -6.09
CA ASP A 72 -11.91 -4.14 -6.46
C ASP A 72 -12.15 -5.36 -7.34
N ARG A 73 -12.96 -6.29 -6.85
CA ARG A 73 -13.33 -7.56 -7.50
C ARG A 73 -12.12 -8.32 -8.06
N PRO A 74 -11.12 -8.67 -7.21
CA PRO A 74 -10.03 -9.53 -7.65
C PRO A 74 -10.60 -10.86 -8.17
N SER A 75 -10.05 -11.38 -9.27
CA SER A 75 -10.56 -12.61 -9.87
C SER A 75 -10.44 -13.80 -8.91
N ILE A 76 -11.44 -14.69 -8.92
CA ILE A 76 -11.51 -15.86 -8.03
C ILE A 76 -10.24 -16.73 -8.15
N LEU A 77 -9.77 -16.96 -9.38
CA LEU A 77 -8.54 -17.71 -9.63
C LEU A 77 -7.31 -17.05 -8.98
N SER A 78 -7.23 -15.71 -9.04
CA SER A 78 -6.15 -14.98 -8.38
C SER A 78 -6.25 -15.09 -6.86
N GLN A 79 -7.46 -15.06 -6.29
CA GLN A 79 -7.67 -15.24 -4.85
C GLN A 79 -7.26 -16.64 -4.38
N LEU A 80 -7.69 -17.69 -5.10
CA LEU A 80 -7.33 -19.07 -4.78
C LEU A 80 -5.81 -19.30 -4.87
N LYS A 81 -5.18 -18.81 -5.94
CA LYS A 81 -3.72 -18.86 -6.08
C LYS A 81 -3.03 -18.15 -4.91
N ASN A 82 -3.54 -16.99 -4.50
CA ASN A 82 -2.98 -16.26 -3.38
C ASN A 82 -3.14 -17.04 -2.06
N TRP A 83 -4.28 -17.69 -1.83
CA TRP A 83 -4.51 -18.50 -0.63
C TRP A 83 -3.61 -19.73 -0.56
N LEU A 84 -3.34 -20.37 -1.70
CA LEU A 84 -2.40 -21.48 -1.78
C LEU A 84 -0.97 -21.01 -1.48
N ASN A 85 -0.54 -19.89 -2.08
CA ASN A 85 0.81 -19.35 -1.89
C ASN A 85 1.08 -18.88 -0.46
N HIS A 86 0.05 -18.34 0.21
CA HIS A 86 0.16 -17.82 1.58
C HIS A 86 -0.40 -18.76 2.65
N HIS A 87 -0.84 -19.96 2.26
CA HIS A 87 -1.51 -20.94 3.11
C HIS A 87 -2.61 -20.34 4.01
N SER A 88 -3.28 -19.28 3.55
CA SER A 88 -4.23 -18.52 4.36
C SER A 88 -5.29 -17.82 3.51
N ARG A 89 -6.54 -17.89 3.98
CA ARG A 89 -7.70 -17.28 3.32
C ARG A 89 -7.90 -15.83 3.77
N ARG A 90 -7.17 -14.91 3.14
CA ARG A 90 -7.16 -13.48 3.47
C ARG A 90 -7.36 -12.62 2.21
N SER A 91 -7.75 -11.36 2.41
CA SER A 91 -7.90 -10.40 1.30
C SER A 91 -6.57 -9.79 0.89
N TYR A 92 -6.52 -9.21 -0.31
CA TYR A 92 -5.33 -8.49 -0.80
C TYR A 92 -4.91 -7.34 0.12
N GLY A 93 -5.87 -6.53 0.59
CA GLY A 93 -5.59 -5.44 1.52
C GLY A 93 -5.01 -5.93 2.85
N PHE A 94 -5.48 -7.09 3.34
CA PHE A 94 -4.97 -7.68 4.57
C PHE A 94 -3.54 -8.21 4.42
N PHE A 95 -3.17 -8.78 3.27
CA PHE A 95 -1.79 -9.21 3.02
C PHE A 95 -0.81 -8.02 3.04
N ASP A 96 -1.19 -6.88 2.45
CA ASP A 96 -0.40 -5.65 2.51
C ASP A 96 -0.22 -5.18 3.98
N PHE A 97 -1.29 -5.22 4.78
CA PHE A 97 -1.28 -4.82 6.19
C PHE A 97 -0.40 -5.73 7.06
N GLU A 98 -0.61 -7.04 6.97
CA GLU A 98 0.10 -8.01 7.79
C GLU A 98 1.60 -7.99 7.51
N LEU A 99 1.98 -7.94 6.23
CA LEU A 99 3.39 -7.90 5.84
C LEU A 99 4.07 -6.62 6.32
N ALA A 100 3.42 -5.47 6.16
CA ALA A 100 3.93 -4.20 6.64
C ALA A 100 4.16 -4.23 8.16
N ASN A 101 3.21 -4.74 8.93
CA ASN A 101 3.35 -4.84 10.39
C ASN A 101 4.44 -5.82 10.82
N LYS A 102 4.57 -6.97 10.15
CA LYS A 102 5.65 -7.93 10.43
C LYS A 102 7.02 -7.31 10.19
N LEU A 103 7.19 -6.60 9.07
CA LEU A 103 8.44 -5.91 8.75
C LEU A 103 8.73 -4.78 9.75
N ALA A 104 7.72 -3.99 10.11
CA ALA A 104 7.83 -2.94 11.13
C ALA A 104 8.24 -3.50 12.49
N ALA A 105 7.68 -4.64 12.91
CA ALA A 105 8.04 -5.32 14.16
C ALA A 105 9.50 -5.81 14.18
N LEU A 106 10.09 -6.05 13.00
CA LEU A 106 11.51 -6.37 12.84
C LEU A 106 12.40 -5.13 12.72
N GLY A 107 11.85 -3.92 12.92
CA GLY A 107 12.58 -2.66 12.81
C GLY A 107 12.83 -2.19 11.38
N ILE A 108 12.24 -2.84 10.37
CA ILE A 108 12.34 -2.42 8.98
C ILE A 108 11.39 -1.24 8.76
N ASN A 109 11.93 -0.14 8.24
CA ASN A 109 11.15 1.07 7.97
C ASN A 109 10.13 0.84 6.85
N THR A 110 8.87 0.59 7.20
CA THR A 110 7.76 0.42 6.27
C THR A 110 6.70 1.51 6.44
N PRO A 111 5.86 1.76 5.41
CA PRO A 111 4.75 2.71 5.54
C PRO A 111 3.83 2.32 6.70
N LYS A 112 3.53 3.26 7.59
CA LYS A 112 2.58 3.04 8.69
C LYS A 112 1.17 2.87 8.13
N THR A 113 0.52 1.74 8.39
CA THR A 113 -0.91 1.56 8.10
C THR A 113 -1.73 2.41 9.06
N ILE A 114 -2.68 3.18 8.53
CA ILE A 114 -3.59 4.01 9.35
C ILE A 114 -5.05 3.60 9.20
N CYS A 115 -5.40 2.87 8.14
CA CYS A 115 -6.76 2.41 7.92
C CYS A 115 -6.73 1.24 6.95
N TYR A 116 -7.55 0.23 7.20
CA TYR A 116 -7.71 -0.90 6.30
C TYR A 116 -9.10 -1.48 6.45
N GLY A 117 -9.55 -2.20 5.44
CA GLY A 117 -10.82 -2.90 5.53
C GLY A 117 -11.08 -3.81 4.36
N GLU A 118 -12.07 -4.68 4.54
CA GLU A 118 -12.47 -5.65 3.55
C GLU A 118 -13.98 -5.84 3.53
N GLN A 119 -14.52 -6.07 2.34
CA GLN A 119 -15.86 -6.57 2.16
C GLN A 119 -15.78 -7.95 1.52
N ARG A 120 -16.31 -8.94 2.24
CA ARG A 120 -16.39 -10.33 1.79
C ARG A 120 -17.75 -10.62 1.18
N GLY A 121 -17.76 -11.43 0.12
CA GLY A 121 -18.93 -12.18 -0.29
C GLY A 121 -19.06 -13.47 0.51
N ARG A 122 -19.92 -14.38 0.07
CA ARG A 122 -20.13 -15.66 0.77
C ARG A 122 -18.85 -16.50 0.86
N PHE A 123 -18.02 -16.47 -0.19
CA PHE A 123 -16.79 -17.27 -0.26
C PHE A 123 -15.53 -16.48 -0.63
N PHE A 124 -15.66 -15.37 -1.36
CA PHE A 124 -14.52 -14.65 -1.92
C PHE A 124 -14.53 -13.20 -1.45
N GLU A 125 -13.36 -12.58 -1.46
CA GLU A 125 -13.23 -11.14 -1.33
C GLU A 125 -14.00 -10.46 -2.47
N LYS A 126 -14.87 -9.50 -2.12
CA LYS A 126 -15.48 -8.60 -3.11
C LYS A 126 -14.57 -7.42 -3.36
N ARG A 127 -14.11 -6.79 -2.27
CA ARG A 127 -13.21 -5.64 -2.33
C ARG A 127 -12.46 -5.46 -1.02
N SER A 128 -11.25 -4.95 -1.06
CA SER A 128 -10.46 -4.58 0.13
C SER A 128 -9.58 -3.38 -0.14
N PHE A 129 -9.14 -2.71 0.92
CA PHE A 129 -8.30 -1.55 0.80
C PHE A 129 -7.33 -1.44 1.97
N ILE A 130 -6.30 -0.64 1.76
CA ILE A 130 -5.35 -0.23 2.79
C ILE A 130 -4.93 1.21 2.53
N ILE A 131 -4.85 2.00 3.60
CA ILE A 131 -4.35 3.37 3.62
C ILE A 131 -3.11 3.40 4.49
N THR A 132 -2.02 3.90 3.92
CA THR A 132 -0.74 4.05 4.62
C THR A 132 -0.26 5.49 4.57
N GLU A 133 0.50 5.90 5.55
CA GLU A 133 1.26 7.14 5.51
C GLU A 133 2.36 7.10 4.45
N LYS A 134 2.72 8.27 3.93
CA LYS A 134 3.98 8.45 3.22
C LYS A 134 5.14 8.26 4.20
N ILE A 135 6.13 7.45 3.81
CA ILE A 135 7.37 7.34 4.58
C ILE A 135 8.07 8.72 4.53
N PRO A 136 8.39 9.33 5.68
CA PRO A 136 9.09 10.62 5.70
C PRO A 136 10.48 10.48 5.08
N ASN A 137 10.90 11.49 4.32
CA ASN A 137 12.23 11.57 3.69
C ASN A 137 12.60 10.37 2.80
N ALA A 138 11.59 9.68 2.24
CA ALA A 138 11.80 8.57 1.32
C ALA A 138 11.56 8.97 -0.13
N GLU A 139 12.44 8.51 -1.00
CA GLU A 139 12.32 8.56 -2.46
C GLU A 139 12.37 7.13 -3.01
N SER A 140 11.72 6.89 -4.15
CA SER A 140 11.83 5.58 -4.78
C SER A 140 13.24 5.38 -5.33
N LEU A 141 13.76 4.15 -5.25
CA LEU A 141 15.04 3.83 -5.88
C LEU A 141 15.01 4.16 -7.38
N GLU A 142 13.89 3.91 -8.06
CA GLU A 142 13.67 4.30 -9.47
C GLU A 142 14.03 5.78 -9.73
N GLN A 143 13.83 6.69 -8.78
CA GLN A 143 14.14 8.13 -8.93
C GLN A 143 15.60 8.47 -8.56
N LYS A 144 16.24 7.67 -7.70
CA LYS A 144 17.64 7.88 -7.28
C LYS A 144 18.66 7.09 -8.10
N LEU A 145 18.22 6.07 -8.84
CA LEU A 145 19.13 5.24 -9.61
C LEU A 145 19.70 6.04 -10.79
N PRO A 146 21.00 5.91 -11.07
CA PRO A 146 21.60 6.55 -12.24
C PRO A 146 21.03 5.99 -13.54
N ASN A 147 21.04 6.80 -14.60
CA ASN A 147 20.51 6.46 -15.93
C ASN A 147 21.04 5.13 -16.50
N CYS A 148 22.20 4.66 -16.04
CA CYS A 148 22.74 3.36 -16.46
C CYS A 148 21.81 2.19 -16.11
N PHE A 149 20.89 2.33 -15.16
CA PHE A 149 19.88 1.31 -14.82
C PHE A 149 18.69 1.28 -15.79
N GLU A 150 18.41 2.37 -16.50
CA GLU A 150 17.32 2.45 -17.49
C GLU A 150 17.78 2.10 -18.91
N ALA A 151 19.08 2.26 -19.20
CA ALA A 151 19.66 1.96 -20.50
C ALA A 151 19.81 0.44 -20.80
N PRO A 152 19.91 0.02 -22.07
CA PRO A 152 20.23 -1.35 -22.44
C PRO A 152 21.53 -1.86 -21.81
N ALA A 153 21.62 -3.17 -21.60
CA ALA A 153 22.77 -3.83 -20.94
C ALA A 153 24.00 -3.93 -21.86
N THR A 154 24.64 -2.79 -22.13
CA THR A 154 25.96 -2.73 -22.77
C THR A 154 27.06 -3.06 -21.76
N ALA A 155 28.25 -3.46 -22.22
CA ALA A 155 29.38 -3.76 -21.36
C ALA A 155 29.73 -2.57 -20.43
N GLU A 156 29.67 -1.35 -20.96
CA GLU A 156 29.92 -0.12 -20.21
C GLU A 156 28.85 0.14 -19.14
N ASN A 157 27.56 0.03 -19.51
CA ASN A 157 26.45 0.20 -18.56
C ASN A 157 26.50 -0.87 -17.45
N LEU A 158 26.87 -2.11 -17.77
CA LEU A 158 27.05 -3.16 -16.77
C LEU A 158 28.20 -2.85 -15.81
N LYS A 159 29.32 -2.29 -16.31
CA LYS A 159 30.44 -1.84 -15.47
C LYS A 159 29.99 -0.71 -14.54
N LEU A 160 29.28 0.29 -15.05
CA LEU A 160 28.74 1.40 -14.25
C LEU A 160 27.76 0.91 -13.17
N ARG A 161 26.83 0.00 -13.51
CA ARG A 161 25.91 -0.60 -12.54
C ARG A 161 26.65 -1.33 -11.41
N ARG A 162 27.63 -2.17 -11.76
CA ARG A 162 28.43 -2.93 -10.77
C ARG A 162 29.21 -2.00 -9.85
N ASN A 163 29.83 -0.96 -10.39
CA ASN A 163 30.56 0.03 -9.61
C ASN A 163 29.64 0.77 -8.63
N PHE A 164 28.45 1.18 -9.10
CA PHE A 164 27.47 1.85 -8.26
C PHE A 164 26.97 0.93 -7.13
N ILE A 165 26.66 -0.33 -7.43
CA ILE A 165 26.25 -1.31 -6.40
C ILE A 165 27.37 -1.54 -5.39
N ALA A 166 28.62 -1.67 -5.84
CA ALA A 166 29.77 -1.86 -4.95
C ALA A 166 29.97 -0.66 -4.00
N GLN A 167 29.74 0.57 -4.47
CA GLN A 167 29.81 1.78 -3.63
C GLN A 167 28.71 1.84 -2.56
N LEU A 168 27.52 1.32 -2.83
CA LEU A 168 26.41 1.29 -1.87
C LEU A 168 26.49 0.15 -0.87
N ALA A 169 27.23 -0.91 -1.20
CA ALA A 169 27.40 -2.09 -0.36
C ALA A 169 28.61 -2.01 0.59
N ALA A 170 29.44 -0.97 0.44
CA ALA A 170 30.58 -0.66 1.30
C ALA A 170 30.15 0.21 2.49
#